data_AF-A0A377F6V2-F1
#
_entry.id   AF-A0A377F6V2-F1
#
_cell.length_a   1.000
_cell.length_b   1.000
_cell.length_c   1.000
_cell.angle_alpha   90.00
_cell.angle_beta   90.00
_cell.angle_gamma   90.00
#
_symmetry.space_group_name_H-M   'P 1'
#
loop_
_entity.id
_entity.type
_entity.pdbx_description
1 polymer ?
#
loop_
_entity_poly.entity_id
_entity_poly.type
_entity_poly.pdbx_seq_one_letter_code
_entity_poly.pdbx_strand_id
1 'polypeptide(L)' 'MHGKTRYRQTDIPCTVKALDDDRIEVIFDEPVAAVTPGQSAVFYNGEVCLGGGIIEQRPAAAGLIIIFT' A
#
# COMPACT_ATOMS: atom_id res chain seq x y z
N MET A 1 7.69 7.18 2.18
CA MET A 1 8.28 5.94 1.61
C MET A 1 7.62 5.70 0.26
N HIS A 2 7.96 4.63 -0.48
CA HIS A 2 7.30 4.32 -1.75
C HIS A 2 6.55 2.98 -1.65
N GLY A 3 5.41 2.90 -2.34
CA GLY A 3 4.60 1.69 -2.39
C GLY A 3 4.13 1.39 -3.81
N LYS A 4 3.87 0.11 -4.08
CA LYS A 4 3.25 -0.35 -5.32
C LYS A 4 2.31 -1.51 -5.04
N THR A 5 1.15 -1.48 -5.69
CA THR A 5 0.06 -2.48 -5.54
C THR A 5 0.02 -3.50 -6.67
N ARG A 6 0.89 -3.31 -7.68
CA ARG A 6 1.07 -4.21 -8.82
C ARG A 6 2.52 -4.24 -9.24
N TYR A 7 3.00 -5.40 -9.71
CA TYR A 7 4.41 -5.62 -10.07
C TYR A 7 4.98 -4.62 -11.09
N ARG A 8 4.20 -4.27 -12.12
CA ARG A 8 4.61 -3.33 -13.18
C ARG A 8 4.21 -1.88 -12.92
N GLN A 9 3.74 -1.57 -11.72
CA GLN A 9 3.40 -0.22 -11.34
C GLN A 9 4.68 0.54 -10.96
N THR A 10 4.79 1.79 -11.38
CA THR A 10 5.81 2.71 -10.86
C THR A 10 5.62 2.91 -9.36
N ASP A 11 6.72 3.12 -8.65
CA ASP A 11 6.72 3.46 -7.23
C ASP A 11 5.96 4.77 -6.98
N ILE A 12 5.01 4.74 -6.06
CA ILE A 12 4.21 5.92 -5.68
C ILE A 12 4.56 6.31 -4.24
N PRO A 13 4.85 7.60 -3.98
CA PRO A 13 4.99 8.10 -2.63
C PRO A 13 3.77 7.76 -1.78
N CYS A 14 4.02 7.25 -0.57
CA CYS A 14 2.98 6.94 0.39
C CYS A 14 3.43 7.13 1.84
N THR A 15 2.42 7.28 2.68
CA THR A 15 2.50 7.28 4.13
C THR A 15 1.84 6.01 4.66
N VAL A 16 2.50 5.32 5.58
CA VAL A 16 1.97 4.12 6.25
C VAL A 16 1.71 4.45 7.70
N LYS A 17 0.57 4.01 8.23
CA LYS A 17 0.19 4.10 9.63
C LYS A 17 -0.19 2.71 10.13
N ALA A 18 0.30 2.32 11.30
CA ALA A 18 -0.18 1.12 11.97
C ALA A 18 -1.62 1.36 12.46
N LEU A 19 -2.50 0.39 12.21
CA LEU A 19 -3.87 0.38 12.76
C LEU A 19 -3.95 -0.54 13.97
N ASP A 20 -3.44 -1.76 13.84
CA ASP A 20 -3.32 -2.78 14.88
C ASP A 20 -2.08 -3.67 14.60
N ASP A 21 -1.95 -4.78 15.32
CA ASP A 21 -0.75 -5.63 15.27
C ASP A 21 -0.47 -6.23 13.88
N ASP A 22 -1.51 -6.50 13.09
CA ASP A 22 -1.37 -7.14 11.78
C ASP A 22 -1.87 -6.27 10.62
N ARG A 23 -2.37 -5.06 10.90
CA ARG A 23 -2.96 -4.18 9.88
C ARG A 23 -2.30 -2.82 9.84
N ILE A 24 -2.11 -2.37 8.61
CA ILE A 24 -1.64 -1.03 8.29
C ILE A 24 -2.61 -0.31 7.37
N GLU A 25 -2.74 0.99 7.59
CA GLU A 25 -3.36 1.93 6.67
C GLU A 25 -2.26 2.55 5.81
N VAL A 26 -2.47 2.57 4.49
CA VAL A 26 -1.54 3.17 3.54
C VAL A 26 -2.27 4.24 2.75
N ILE A 27 -1.71 5.43 2.79
CA ILE A 27 -2.20 6.62 2.11
C ILE A 27 -1.18 6.95 1.02
N PHE A 28 -1.58 6.77 -0.24
CA PHE A 28 -0.82 7.21 -1.40
C PHE A 28 -1.05 8.69 -1.67
N ASP A 29 0.03 9.39 -2.00
CA ASP A 29 -0.01 10.84 -2.29
C ASP A 29 -0.77 11.12 -3.60
N GLU A 30 -0.81 10.12 -4.50
CA GLU A 30 -1.59 10.15 -5.74
C GLU A 30 -2.63 9.01 -5.78
N PRO A 31 -3.78 9.21 -6.44
CA PRO A 31 -4.79 8.17 -6.57
C PRO A 31 -4.25 6.92 -7.29
N VAL A 32 -4.33 5.77 -6.63
CA VAL A 32 -3.95 4.49 -7.24
C VAL A 32 -5.16 3.84 -7.91
N ALA A 33 -5.07 3.63 -9.22
CA ALA A 33 -6.13 2.96 -9.97
C ALA A 33 -6.15 1.44 -9.71
N ALA A 34 -7.33 0.85 -9.84
CA ALA A 34 -7.52 -0.61 -9.90
C ALA A 34 -6.90 -1.43 -8.73
N VAL A 35 -6.75 -0.83 -7.55
CA VAL A 35 -6.46 -1.57 -6.31
C VAL A 35 -7.61 -2.53 -6.01
N THR A 36 -7.29 -3.81 -5.83
CA THR A 36 -8.26 -4.88 -5.59
C THR A 36 -7.87 -5.67 -4.35
N PRO A 37 -8.80 -5.96 -3.43
CA PRO A 37 -8.55 -6.88 -2.33
C PRO A 37 -7.97 -8.23 -2.80
N GLY A 38 -7.04 -8.78 -2.03
CA GLY A 38 -6.31 -10.01 -2.37
C GLY A 38 -5.05 -9.79 -3.22
N GLN A 39 -4.82 -8.59 -3.79
CA GLN A 39 -3.53 -8.26 -4.40
C GLN A 39 -2.49 -7.96 -3.31
N SER A 40 -1.22 -8.15 -3.64
CA SER A 40 -0.12 -7.77 -2.76
C SER A 40 0.25 -6.30 -2.96
N ALA A 41 0.58 -5.62 -1.86
CA ALA A 41 1.27 -4.35 -1.87
C ALA A 41 2.69 -4.52 -1.32
N VAL A 42 3.66 -3.82 -1.89
CA VAL A 42 5.07 -3.88 -1.47
C VAL A 42 5.58 -2.48 -1.21
N PHE A 43 6.37 -2.34 -0.14
CA PHE A 43 6.88 -1.07 0.36
C PHE A 43 8.39 -0.98 0.32
N TYR A 44 8.89 0.18 -0.07
CA TYR A 44 10.31 0.47 -0.24
C TYR A 44 10.70 1.78 0.43
N ASN A 45 11.89 1.81 1.02
CA ASN A 45 12.55 3.02 1.46
C ASN A 45 13.86 3.21 0.66
N GLY A 46 13.79 4.04 -0.38
CA GLY A 46 14.84 4.08 -1.40
C GLY A 46 14.94 2.73 -2.10
N GLU A 47 16.11 2.10 -2.03
CA GLU A 47 16.37 0.78 -2.62
C GLU A 47 16.04 -0.39 -1.67
N VAL A 48 15.74 -0.12 -0.40
CA VAL A 48 15.49 -1.14 0.61
C VAL A 48 14.03 -1.60 0.55
N CYS A 49 13.81 -2.90 0.33
CA CYS A 49 12.50 -3.52 0.48
C CYS A 49 12.18 -3.65 1.98
N LEU A 50 11.12 -2.98 2.44
CA LEU A 50 10.68 -3.04 3.83
C LEU A 50 9.77 -4.25 4.09
N GLY A 51 9.17 -4.80 3.04
CA GLY A 51 8.20 -5.88 3.11
C GLY A 51 6.96 -5.57 2.29
N GLY A 52 5.91 -6.32 2.54
CA GLY A 52 4.64 -6.19 1.85
C GLY A 52 3.55 -6.96 2.56
N GLY A 53 2.34 -6.85 2.05
CA GLY A 53 1.18 -7.51 2.64
C GLY A 53 0.06 -7.66 1.63
N ILE A 54 -1.04 -8.29 2.05
CA ILE A 54 -2.23 -8.48 1.22
C ILE A 54 -3.20 -7.34 1.46
N ILE A 55 -3.62 -6.70 0.38
CA ILE A 55 -4.63 -5.64 0.42
C ILE A 55 -5.94 -6.27 0.88
N GLU A 56 -6.42 -5.86 2.05
CA GLU A 56 -7.69 -6.32 2.61
C GLU A 56 -8.83 -5.47 2.05
N GLN A 57 -8.66 -4.15 2.04
CA GLN A 57 -9.73 -3.22 1.68
C GLN A 57 -9.21 -1.98 0.95
N ARG A 58 -10.09 -1.40 0.13
CA ARG A 58 -9.90 -0.08 -0.49
C ARG A 58 -11.06 0.83 -0.07
N PRO A 59 -10.88 1.66 0.97
CA PRO A 59 -11.86 2.67 1.33
C PRO A 59 -12.12 3.67 0.20
N ALA A 60 -13.26 4.36 0.24
CA ALA A 60 -13.62 5.37 -0.77
C ALA A 60 -12.71 6.61 -0.76
N ALA A 61 -11.92 6.81 0.30
CA ALA A 61 -10.95 7.89 0.39
C ALA A 61 -9.85 7.71 -0.68
N ALA A 62 -9.57 8.78 -1.42
CA ALA A 62 -8.57 8.76 -2.48
C ALA A 62 -7.19 8.36 -1.92
N GLY A 63 -6.53 7.40 -2.58
CA GLY A 63 -5.21 6.93 -2.19
C GLY A 63 -5.18 6.03 -0.96
N LEU A 64 -6.31 5.72 -0.31
CA LEU A 64 -6.33 4.92 0.91
C LEU A 64 -6.49 3.43 0.64
N ILE A 65 -5.68 2.60 1.29
CA ILE A 65 -5.82 1.14 1.31
C ILE A 65 -5.51 0.58 2.72
N ILE A 66 -6.14 -0.55 3.06
CA ILE A 66 -5.86 -1.31 4.29
C ILE A 66 -5.18 -2.62 3.89
N ILE A 67 -4.07 -2.95 4.55
CA ILE A 67 -3.25 -4.12 4.24
C ILE A 67 -3.01 -4.95 5.50
N PHE A 68 -3.07 -6.27 5.33
CA PHE A 68 -2.63 -7.26 6.29
C PHE A 68 -1.15 -7.59 6.06
N THR A 69 -0.31 -7.45 7.08
CA THR A 69 1.15 -7.68 7.01
C THR A 69 1.55 -9.14 6.87
#